data_AF-A0A957IVG3-F1
#
_entry.id   AF-A0A957IVG3-F1
#
_cell.length_a   1.000
_cell.length_b   1.000
_cell.length_c   1.000
_cell.angle_alpha   90.00
_cell.angle_beta   90.00
_cell.angle_gamma   90.00
#
_symmetry.space_group_name_H-M   'P 1'
#
loop_
_entity.id
_entity.type
_entity.pdbx_description
1 polymer ?
#
loop_
_entity_poly.entity_id
_entity_poly.type
_entity_poly.pdbx_seq_one_letter_code
_entity_poly.pdbx_strand_id
1 'polypeptide(L)' 'MSSENKAAAMRTGYTVFIALAILTIGEYIVAQASIPLTVPLFIIALIKAALIVNFFMHVYRLWREESH' A
#
# COMPACT_ATOMS: atom_id res chain seq x y z
N MET A 1 1.54 15.59 -22.26
CA MET A 1 2.04 14.60 -21.28
C MET A 1 2.83 13.53 -22.04
N SER A 2 4.17 13.60 -22.00
CA SER A 2 5.06 12.67 -22.71
C SER A 2 4.84 11.22 -22.24
N SER A 3 5.01 10.24 -23.13
CA SER A 3 4.84 8.80 -22.85
C SER A 3 5.65 8.31 -21.64
N GLU A 4 6.78 8.96 -21.35
CA GLU A 4 7.65 8.68 -20.21
C GLU A 4 6.98 8.87 -18.85
N ASN A 5 6.11 9.89 -18.70
CA ASN A 5 5.42 10.17 -17.44
C ASN A 5 4.34 9.13 -17.11
N LYS A 6 3.73 8.53 -18.14
CA LYS A 6 2.77 7.43 -17.96
C LYS A 6 3.48 6.15 -17.51
N ALA A 7 4.65 5.86 -18.09
CA ALA A 7 5.44 4.68 -17.71
C ALA A 7 5.94 4.75 -16.27
N ALA A 8 6.37 5.93 -15.80
CA ALA A 8 6.79 6.13 -14.42
C ALA A 8 5.64 5.90 -13.42
N ALA A 9 4.46 6.47 -13.67
CA ALA A 9 3.29 6.29 -12.82
C ALA A 9 2.83 4.82 -12.74
N MET A 10 2.85 4.10 -13.87
CA MET A 10 2.50 2.68 -13.90
C MET A 10 3.50 1.81 -13.12
N ARG A 11 4.80 2.13 -13.17
CA ARG A 11 5.83 1.43 -12.39
C ARG A 11 5.61 1.58 -10.88
N THR A 12 5.27 2.78 -10.41
CA THR A 12 4.99 3.01 -8.98
C THR A 12 3.81 2.17 -8.50
N GLY A 13 2.68 2.18 -9.22
CA GLY A 13 1.51 1.39 -8.86
C GLY A 13 1.79 -0.12 -8.82
N TYR A 14 2.55 -0.63 -9.79
CA TYR A 14 2.92 -2.04 -9.86
C TYR A 14 3.83 -2.48 -8.69
N THR A 15 4.81 -1.65 -8.33
CA THR A 15 5.69 -1.93 -7.17
C THR A 15 4.90 -1.98 -5.86
N VAL A 16 3.97 -1.05 -5.64
CA VAL A 16 3.14 -1.05 -4.42
C VAL A 16 2.16 -2.22 -4.42
N PHE A 17 1.61 -2.59 -5.57
CA PHE A 17 0.78 -3.79 -5.70
C PHE A 17 1.53 -5.06 -5.28
N ILE A 18 2.77 -5.24 -5.75
CA ILE A 18 3.63 -6.37 -5.33
C ILE A 18 3.88 -6.34 -3.82
N ALA A 19 4.20 -5.17 -3.25
CA ALA A 19 4.43 -5.04 -1.81
C ALA A 19 3.19 -5.45 -1.00
N LEU A 20 2.00 -4.99 -1.40
CA LEU A 20 0.73 -5.36 -0.77
C LEU A 20 0.40 -6.85 -0.93
N ALA A 21 0.72 -7.45 -2.08
CA ALA A 21 0.53 -8.87 -2.33
C ALA A 21 1.41 -9.71 -1.39
N ILE A 22 2.70 -9.37 -1.26
CA ILE A 22 3.63 -10.03 -0.32
C ILE A 22 3.12 -9.91 1.12
N LEU A 23 2.72 -8.70 1.53
CA LEU A 23 2.19 -8.48 2.87
C LEU A 23 0.94 -9.33 3.15
N THR A 24 0.11 -9.55 2.13
CA THR A 24 -1.10 -10.38 2.22
C THR A 24 -0.78 -11.87 2.32
N ILE A 25 0.20 -12.36 1.57
CA ILE A 25 0.65 -13.75 1.68
C ILE A 25 1.25 -14.00 3.07
N GLY A 26 2.09 -13.08 3.55
CA GLY A 26 2.68 -13.18 4.90
C GLY A 26 1.61 -13.19 5.99
N GLU A 27 0.59 -12.32 5.86
CA GLU A 27 -0.55 -12.28 6.77
C GLU A 27 -1.33 -13.59 6.81
N TYR A 28 -1.61 -14.17 5.63
CA TYR A 28 -2.29 -15.47 5.53
C TYR A 28 -1.52 -16.58 6.23
N ILE A 29 -0.20 -16.64 6.05
CA ILE A 29 0.66 -17.64 6.71
C ILE A 29 0.65 -17.44 8.23
N VAL A 30 0.77 -16.19 8.69
CA VAL A 30 0.74 -15.86 10.12
C VAL A 30 -0.62 -16.23 10.72
N ALA A 31 -1.72 -15.88 10.05
CA ALA A 31 -3.09 -16.16 10.52
C ALA A 31 -3.39 -17.65 10.69
N GLN A 32 -2.66 -18.54 10.02
CA GLN A 32 -2.80 -20.00 10.17
C GLN A 32 -2.20 -20.53 11.49
N ALA A 33 -1.43 -19.74 12.23
CA ALA A 33 -0.92 -20.17 13.52
C ALA A 33 -2.03 -20.13 14.59
N SER A 34 -2.15 -21.20 15.38
CA SER A 34 -3.20 -21.39 16.42
C SER A 34 -3.02 -20.52 17.68
N ILE A 35 -2.41 -19.34 17.54
CA ILE A 35 -2.14 -18.37 18.61
C ILE A 35 -2.98 -17.10 18.34
N PRO A 36 -3.40 -16.36 19.37
CA PRO A 36 -4.13 -15.12 19.17
C PRO A 36 -3.21 -14.08 18.52
N LEU A 37 -3.42 -13.84 17.23
CA LEU A 37 -2.61 -12.95 16.39
C LEU A 37 -3.33 -11.65 16.03
N THR A 38 -4.40 -11.30 16.75
CA THR A 38 -5.21 -10.11 16.47
C THR A 38 -4.36 -8.83 16.42
N VAL A 39 -3.42 -8.65 17.36
CA VAL A 39 -2.54 -7.46 17.41
C VAL A 39 -1.60 -7.38 16.20
N PRO A 40 -0.78 -8.41 15.88
CA PRO A 40 0.09 -8.34 14.71
C PRO A 40 -0.67 -8.22 13.38
N LEU A 41 -1.83 -8.89 13.23
CA LEU A 41 -2.67 -8.73 12.04
C LEU A 41 -3.21 -7.31 11.91
N PHE A 42 -3.58 -6.67 13.03
CA PHE A 42 -4.03 -5.27 13.02
C PHE A 42 -2.92 -4.31 12.60
N ILE A 43 -1.68 -4.54 13.03
CA ILE A 43 -0.51 -3.75 12.60
C ILE A 43 -0.28 -3.91 11.09
N ILE A 44 -0.36 -5.13 10.57
CA ILE A 44 -0.25 -5.41 9.13
C ILE A 44 -1.35 -4.67 8.35
N ALA A 45 -2.59 -4.69 8.85
CA ALA A 45 -3.70 -3.96 8.25
C ALA A 45 -3.47 -2.44 8.21
N LEU A 46 -2.92 -1.85 9.27
CA LEU A 46 -2.56 -0.43 9.30
C LEU A 46 -1.47 -0.07 8.29
N ILE A 47 -0.46 -0.93 8.13
CA ILE A 47 0.61 -0.74 7.12
C ILE A 47 0.01 -0.77 5.71
N LYS A 48 -0.89 -1.70 5.41
CA LYS A 48 -1.60 -1.75 4.11
C LYS A 48 -2.40 -0.48 3.88
N ALA A 49 -3.17 -0.03 4.88
CA ALA A 49 -3.97 1.18 4.78
C ALA A 49 -3.09 2.41 4.48
N ALA A 50 -1.96 2.56 5.17
CA ALA A 50 -1.01 3.63 4.91
C ALA A 50 -0.46 3.58 3.47
N LEU A 51 -0.05 2.41 2.98
CA LEU A 51 0.43 2.23 1.60
C LEU A 51 -0.66 2.59 0.58
N ILE A 52 -1.89 2.15 0.78
CA ILE A 52 -3.00 2.42 -0.13
C ILE A 52 -3.34 3.92 -0.16
N VAL A 53 -3.42 4.57 1.01
CA VAL A 53 -3.70 6.01 1.11
C VAL A 53 -2.61 6.85 0.42
N ASN A 54 -1.34 6.51 0.65
CA ASN A 54 -0.20 7.24 0.10
C ASN A 54 -0.06 7.07 -1.42
N PHE A 55 -0.21 5.85 -1.92
CA PHE A 55 0.16 5.53 -3.31
C PHE A 55 -1.03 5.41 -4.26
N PHE A 56 -2.21 5.01 -3.79
CA PHE A 56 -3.38 4.79 -4.65
C PHE A 56 -4.46 5.87 -4.49
N MET A 57 -4.74 6.34 -3.27
CA MET A 57 -5.79 7.33 -3.06
C MET A 57 -5.38 8.77 -3.40
N HIS A 58 -4.10 9.02 -3.73
CA HIS A 58 -3.60 10.37 -4.05
C HIS A 58 -3.93 11.43 -2.96
N VAL A 59 -4.16 11.04 -1.71
CA VAL A 59 -4.47 11.98 -0.60
C VAL A 59 -3.32 12.98 -0.42
N TYR A 60 -2.08 12.55 -0.64
CA TYR A 60 -0.90 13.42 -0.68
C TYR A 60 -0.94 14.47 -1.79
N ARG A 61 -1.71 14.24 -2.86
CA ARG A 61 -1.86 15.17 -3.98
C ARG A 61 -2.90 16.25 -3.66
N LEU A 62 -3.98 15.87 -2.97
CA LEU A 62 -4.99 16.80 -2.44
C LEU A 62 -4.38 17.78 -1.42
N TRP A 63 -3.54 17.28 -0.51
CA TRP A 63 -2.89 18.12 0.51
C TRP A 63 -1.79 19.05 -0.05
N ARG A 64 -1.31 18.77 -1.26
CA ARG A 64 -0.27 19.55 -1.95
C ARG A 64 -0.86 20.61 -2.88
N GLU A 65 -2.16 20.54 -3.19
CA GLU A 65 -2.88 21.59 -3.92
C GLU A 65 -3.21 22.81 -3.02
N GLU A 66 -3.13 22.67 -1.70
CA GLU A 66 -3.35 23.77 -0.73
C GLU A 66 -2.06 24.55 -0.37
N SER A 67 -0.90 24.21 -0.97
CA SER A 67 0.39 24.89 -0.68
C SER A 67 0.74 26.04 -1.65
N HIS A 68 -0.22 26.56 -2.41
CA HIS A 68 -0.02 27.67 -3.34
C HIS A 68 -0.72 28.95 -2.88
#